data_AF-A0A227NV32-F1
#
_entry.id   AF-A0A227NV32-F1
#
_cell.length_a   1.000
_cell.length_b   1.000
_cell.length_c   1.000
_cell.angle_alpha   90.00
_cell.angle_beta   90.00
_cell.angle_gamma   90.00
#
_symmetry.space_group_name_H-M   'P 1'
#
loop_
_entity.id
_entity.type
_entity.pdbx_description
1 polymer ?
#
loop_
_entity_poly.entity_id
_entity_poly.type
_entity_poly.pdbx_seq_one_letter_code
_entity_poly.pdbx_strand_id
1 'polypeptide(L)' 'MEYKVVPFAASIDLKKNTSVHIAEQLETAIKHHTLKGWDYVRVENITTFVNPEIGCFGIGARPAQTIFTHLIVFQK' A
#
# COMPACT_ATOMS: atom_id res chain seq x y z
N MET A 1 2.27 -19.56 -13.79
CA MET A 1 2.88 -18.47 -13.00
C MET A 1 1.73 -17.62 -12.50
N GLU A 2 1.47 -17.69 -11.20
CA GLU A 2 0.38 -16.98 -10.52
C GLU A 2 0.96 -15.83 -9.70
N TYR A 3 0.32 -14.68 -9.69
CA TYR A 3 0.73 -13.52 -8.89
C TYR A 3 -0.30 -13.20 -7.83
N LYS A 4 0.19 -12.83 -6.64
CA LYS A 4 -0.62 -12.26 -5.57
C LYS A 4 -0.10 -10.87 -5.23
N VAL A 5 -1.01 -9.90 -5.20
CA VAL A 5 -0.71 -8.50 -4.90
C VAL A 5 -1.55 -8.07 -3.72
N VAL A 6 -0.91 -7.60 -2.65
CA VAL A 6 -1.58 -7.28 -1.38
C VAL A 6 -1.25 -5.85 -0.97
N PRO A 7 -2.24 -5.01 -0.62
CA PRO A 7 -1.98 -3.67 -0.12
C PRO A 7 -1.27 -3.72 1.23
N PHE A 8 -0.27 -2.85 1.39
CA PHE A 8 0.46 -2.67 2.64
C PHE A 8 0.25 -1.26 3.16
N ALA A 9 -0.42 -1.17 4.31
CA ALA A 9 -0.62 0.06 5.05
C ALA A 9 -0.03 -0.13 6.45
N ALA A 10 1.19 0.37 6.65
CA ALA A 10 1.82 0.33 7.96
C ALA A 10 1.13 1.32 8.91
N SER A 11 0.85 0.90 10.14
CA SER A 11 0.40 1.80 11.20
C SER A 11 1.61 2.26 12.00
N ILE A 12 1.77 3.57 12.17
CA ILE A 12 2.85 4.15 12.97
C ILE A 12 2.31 4.71 14.28
N ASP A 13 3.02 4.43 15.38
CA ASP A 13 2.90 5.19 16.62
C ASP A 13 4.09 6.15 16.68
N LEU A 14 3.82 7.46 16.63
CA LEU A 14 4.83 8.51 16.64
C LEU A 14 5.70 8.51 17.91
N LYS A 15 5.28 7.80 18.97
CA LYS A 15 6.03 7.65 20.22
C LYS A 15 7.10 6.56 20.16
N LYS A 16 7.15 5.75 19.10
CA LYS A 16 8.11 4.66 18.90
C LYS A 16 9.10 4.99 17.79
N ASN A 17 10.20 4.25 17.72
CA ASN A 17 11.10 4.31 16.57
C ASN A 17 10.36 3.79 15.32
N THR A 18 9.84 4.73 14.52
CA THR A 18 8.86 4.48 13.46
C THR A 18 9.41 3.60 12.34
N SER A 19 10.69 3.72 12.00
CA SER A 19 11.31 2.95 10.91
C SER A 19 11.46 1.47 11.23
N VAL A 20 11.90 1.14 12.45
CA VAL A 20 12.03 -0.25 12.91
C VAL A 20 10.66 -0.91 12.93
N HIS A 21 9.65 -0.22 13.45
CA HIS A 21 8.31 -0.77 13.56
C HIS A 21 7.66 -1.03 12.19
N ILE A 22 7.94 -0.19 11.18
CA ILE A 22 7.50 -0.41 9.80
C ILE A 22 8.18 -1.65 9.22
N ALA A 23 9.48 -1.82 9.44
CA ALA A 23 10.22 -2.98 8.96
C ALA A 23 9.68 -4.30 9.55
N GLU A 24 9.39 -4.33 10.85
CA GLU A 24 8.79 -5.49 11.54
C GLU A 24 7.39 -5.83 10.98
N GLN A 25 6.56 -4.81 10.71
CA GLN A 25 5.24 -5.01 10.10
C GLN A 25 5.35 -5.59 8.69
N LEU A 26 6.29 -5.10 7.88
CA LEU A 26 6.54 -5.63 6.54
C LEU A 26 7.03 -7.08 6.61
N GLU A 27 7.99 -7.37 7.48
CA GLU A 27 8.51 -8.73 7.69
C GLU A 27 7.39 -9.70 8.11
N THR A 28 6.50 -9.26 9.01
CA THR A 28 5.36 -10.05 9.46
C THR A 28 4.40 -10.36 8.31
N ALA A 29 4.10 -9.37 7.46
CA ALA A 29 3.26 -9.57 6.28
C ALA A 29 3.89 -10.56 5.28
N ILE A 30 5.19 -10.43 5.01
CA ILE A 30 5.94 -11.35 4.16
C ILE A 30 5.88 -12.77 4.72
N LYS A 31 6.22 -12.96 6.01
CA LYS A 31 6.17 -14.26 6.71
C LYS A 31 4.78 -14.90 6.63
N HIS A 32 3.72 -14.12 6.83
CA HIS A 32 2.36 -14.62 6.75
C HIS A 32 2.02 -15.25 5.39
N HIS A 33 2.50 -14.65 4.30
CA HIS A 33 2.23 -15.13 2.95
C HIS A 33 3.19 -16.26 2.53
N THR A 34 4.46 -16.22 2.94
CA THR A 34 5.41 -17.32 2.68
C THR A 34 4.99 -18.62 3.37
N LEU A 35 4.45 -18.54 4.59
CA LEU A 35 3.85 -19.70 5.27
C LEU A 35 2.65 -20.31 4.53
N LYS A 36 2.03 -19.55 3.61
CA LYS A 36 0.94 -20.01 2.72
C LYS A 36 1.46 -20.49 1.36
N GLY A 37 2.78 -20.63 1.19
CA GLY A 37 3.43 -21.12 -0.02
C GLY A 37 3.50 -20.09 -1.15
N TRP A 38 3.64 -18.81 -0.82
CA TRP A 38 3.87 -17.72 -1.78
C TRP A 38 5.30 -17.20 -1.66
N ASP A 39 5.99 -17.00 -2.78
CA ASP A 39 7.34 -16.46 -2.78
C ASP A 39 7.31 -14.94 -2.86
N TYR A 40 8.01 -14.27 -1.93
CA TYR A 40 8.13 -12.81 -1.94
C TYR A 40 8.97 -12.36 -3.14
N VAL A 41 8.48 -11.34 -3.85
CA VAL A 41 9.18 -10.75 -4.99
C VAL A 41 9.70 -9.36 -4.61
N ARG A 42 8.80 -8.43 -4.26
CA ARG A 42 9.14 -7.03 -3.97
C ARG A 42 7.98 -6.25 -3.36
N VAL A 43 8.28 -5.04 -2.89
CA VAL A 43 7.30 -3.99 -2.58
C VAL A 43 7.25 -3.00 -3.72
N GLU A 44 6.06 -2.75 -4.26
CA GLU A 44 5.81 -1.78 -5.32
C GLU A 44 5.06 -0.55 -4.81
N ASN A 45 5.48 0.61 -5.30
CA ASN A 45 4.88 1.89 -5.01
C ASN A 45 4.12 2.38 -6.23
N ILE A 46 2.79 2.43 -6.13
CA ILE A 46 1.94 2.99 -7.19
C ILE A 46 1.52 4.40 -6.77
N THR A 47 1.71 5.34 -7.69
CA THR A 47 1.19 6.71 -7.55
C THR A 47 0.01 6.86 -8.49
N THR A 48 -1.16 7.17 -7.93
CA THR A 48 -2.40 7.36 -8.68
C THR A 48 -2.81 8.82 -8.62
N PHE A 49 -3.04 9.42 -9.78
CA PHE A 49 -3.57 10.77 -9.89
C PHE A 49 -5.09 10.72 -10.11
N VAL A 50 -5.84 11.29 -9.19
CA VAL A 50 -7.30 11.44 -9.32
C VAL A 50 -7.58 12.82 -9.87
N ASN A 51 -8.15 12.86 -11.07
CA ASN A 51 -8.57 14.09 -11.73
C ASN A 51 -9.64 14.80 -10.88
N PRO A 52 -9.68 16.14 -10.91
CA PRO A 52 -10.73 16.88 -10.23
C PRO A 52 -12.08 16.62 -10.91
N GLU A 53 -13.13 16.44 -10.11
CA GLU A 53 -14.51 16.40 -10.60
C GLU A 53 -15.13 17.78 -10.43
N ILE A 54 -15.58 18.37 -11.54
CA ILE A 54 -16.23 19.69 -11.54
C ILE A 54 -17.71 19.49 -11.27
N GLY A 55 -18.16 19.89 -10.08
CA GLY A 55 -19.58 19.97 -9.74
C GLY A 55 -20.24 21.22 -10.35
N CYS A 56 -21.55 21.15 -10.59
CA CYS A 56 -22.32 22.33 -11.01
C CYS A 56 -22.27 23.38 -9.88
N PHE A 57 -21.76 24.58 -10.16
CA PHE A 57 -21.58 25.67 -9.18
C PHE A 57 -20.67 25.33 -7.97
N GLY A 58 -19.75 24.37 -8.10
CA GLY A 58 -18.84 24.00 -7.02
C GLY A 58 -19.47 23.16 -5.90
N ILE A 59 -20.77 22.88 -5.97
CA ILE A 59 -21.44 21.94 -5.06
C ILE A 59 -21.09 20.52 -5.53
N GLY A 60 -20.40 19.76 -4.66
CA GLY A 60 -19.94 18.41 -4.98
C GLY A 60 -18.62 18.35 -5.77
N ALA A 61 -17.90 19.46 -5.92
CA ALA A 61 -16.59 19.44 -6.55
C ALA A 61 -15.59 18.65 -5.70
N ARG A 62 -14.87 17.70 -6.33
CA ARG A 62 -13.78 16.94 -5.69
C ARG A 62 -12.45 17.48 -6.19
N PRO A 63 -11.57 17.98 -5.30
CA PRO A 63 -10.25 18.47 -5.73
C PRO A 63 -9.41 17.31 -6.29
N ALA A 64 -8.47 17.66 -7.16
CA ALA A 64 -7.45 16.72 -7.60
C ALA A 64 -6.66 16.20 -6.39
N GLN A 65 -6.37 14.91 -6.38
CA GLN A 65 -5.60 14.30 -5.31
C GLN A 65 -4.63 13.25 -5.84
N THR A 66 -3.45 13.18 -5.24
CA THR A 66 -2.48 12.13 -5.49
C THR A 66 -2.56 11.10 -4.38
N ILE A 67 -2.80 9.84 -4.73
CA ILE A 67 -2.85 8.71 -3.79
C ILE A 67 -1.57 7.90 -3.97
N PHE A 68 -0.87 7.66 -2.86
CA PHE A 68 0.28 6.75 -2.80
C PHE A 68 -0.20 5.41 -2.23
N THR A 69 0.03 4.32 -2.95
CA THR A 69 -0.34 2.97 -2.52
C THR A 69 0.90 2.07 -2.56
N HIS A 70 1.17 1.39 -1.46
CA HIS A 70 2.22 0.39 -1.35
C HIS A 70 1.59 -1.00 -1.49
N LEU A 71 2.15 -1.83 -2.36
CA LEU A 71 1.68 -3.18 -2.64
C LEU A 71 2.84 -4.17 -2.45
N ILE A 72 2.59 -5.30 -1.81
CA ILE A 72 3.55 -6.40 -1.74
C ILE A 72 3.20 -7.40 -2.83
N VAL A 73 4.18 -7.74 -3.66
CA VAL A 73 4.04 -8.68 -4.77
C VAL A 73 4.65 -10.02 -4.39
N PHE A 74 3.85 -11.07 -4.58
CA PHE A 74 4.26 -12.47 -4.43
C PHE A 74 3.99 -13.26 -5.71
N GLN A 75 4.67 -14.38 -5.87
CA GLN A 75 4.49 -15.31 -6.99
C GLN A 75 4.38 -16.77 -6.55
N LYS A 76 3.85 -17.63 -7.44
CA LYS A 76 3.79 -19.08 -7.31
C LYS A 76 3.82 -19.78 -8.67
#